data_AF-A0A699YF36-F1
#
_entry.id   AF-A0A699YF36-F1
#
_cell.length_a   1.000
_cell.length_b   1.000
_cell.length_c   1.000
_cell.angle_alpha   90.00
_cell.angle_beta   90.00
_cell.angle_gamma   90.00
#
_symmetry.space_group_name_H-M   'P 1'
#
loop_
_entity.id
_entity.type
_entity.pdbx_description
1 polymer ?
#
loop_
_entity_poly.entity_id
_entity_poly.type
_entity_poly.pdbx_seq_one_letter_code
_entity_poly.pdbx_strand_id
1 'polypeptide(L)' 'MGKVIYPELVRLSKEMPDVKFAKLNCNRANKELGKALGIKVAPTFHVYRNKEKVAEMTGAKVEKLVALIEEAKQAAPKA' A
#
# COMPACT_ATOMS: atom_id res chain seq x y z
N MET A 1 1.17 -13.24 4.22
CA MET A 1 1.01 -11.89 4.82
C MET A 1 1.24 -12.06 6.31
N GLY A 2 2.15 -11.29 6.92
CA GLY A 2 2.51 -11.49 8.33
C GLY A 2 1.29 -11.35 9.25
N LYS A 3 1.22 -12.16 10.33
CA LYS A 3 0.08 -12.20 11.27
C LYS A 3 -0.30 -10.83 11.85
N VAL A 4 0.65 -9.88 11.89
CA VAL A 4 0.49 -8.58 12.56
C VAL A 4 -0.05 -7.48 11.64
N ILE A 5 0.33 -7.46 10.36
CA ILE A 5 0.02 -6.30 9.48
C ILE A 5 -1.41 -6.32 8.95
N TYR A 6 -1.99 -7.51 8.77
CA TYR A 6 -3.35 -7.66 8.25
C TYR A 6 -4.43 -7.07 9.18
N PRO A 7 -4.48 -7.37 10.50
CA PRO A 7 -5.47 -6.75 11.38
C PRO A 7 -5.34 -5.21 11.42
N GLU A 8 -4.12 -4.69 11.37
CA GLU A 8 -3.90 -3.23 11.33
C GLU A 8 -4.41 -2.60 10.03
N LEU A 9 -4.22 -3.24 8.88
CA LEU A 9 -4.82 -2.77 7.61
C LEU A 9 -6.35 -2.74 7.68
N VAL A 10 -6.97 -3.74 8.30
CA VAL A 10 -8.42 -3.76 8.51
C VAL A 10 -8.85 -2.63 9.43
N ARG A 11 -8.09 -2.33 10.49
CA ARG A 11 -8.36 -1.21 11.39
C ARG A 11 -8.26 0.13 10.64
N LEU A 12 -7.16 0.36 9.93
CA LEU A 12 -6.95 1.57 9.13
C LEU A 12 -8.01 1.77 8.05
N SER A 13 -8.50 0.70 7.41
CA SER A 13 -9.61 0.79 6.44
C SER A 13 -10.92 1.29 7.04
N LYS A 14 -11.12 1.12 8.35
CA LYS A 14 -12.29 1.64 9.07
C LYS A 14 -12.06 3.07 9.56
N GLU A 15 -10.85 3.38 10.01
CA GLU A 15 -10.46 4.72 10.50
C GLU A 15 -10.32 5.75 9.36
N MET A 16 -9.96 5.29 8.15
CA MET A 16 -9.70 6.13 6.98
C MET A 16 -10.64 5.77 5.81
N PRO A 17 -11.94 6.11 5.89
CA PRO A 17 -12.92 5.78 4.85
C PRO A 17 -12.66 6.48 3.50
N ASP A 18 -11.86 7.55 3.51
CA ASP A 18 -11.36 8.27 2.35
C ASP A 18 -10.25 7.52 1.59
N VAL A 19 -9.64 6.50 2.20
CA VAL A 19 -8.56 5.69 1.63
C VAL A 19 -9.06 4.30 1.26
N LYS A 20 -8.81 3.89 0.02
CA LYS A 20 -9.15 2.53 -0.45
C LYS A 20 -7.96 1.60 -0.28
N PHE A 21 -8.13 0.58 0.57
CA PHE A 21 -7.14 -0.48 0.76
C PHE A 21 -7.42 -1.65 -0.18
N ALA A 22 -6.47 -1.93 -1.09
CA ALA A 22 -6.55 -3.06 -2.01
C ALA A 22 -5.41 -4.05 -1.74
N LYS A 23 -5.74 -5.35 -1.76
CA LYS A 23 -4.77 -6.44 -1.58
C LYS A 23 -4.55 -7.16 -2.90
N LEU A 24 -3.31 -7.10 -3.41
CA LEU A 24 -2.88 -7.89 -4.55
C LEU A 24 -2.08 -9.11 -4.06
N ASN A 25 -2.56 -10.31 -4.40
CA ASN A 25 -1.82 -11.54 -4.11
C ASN A 25 -0.95 -11.92 -5.33
N CYS A 26 0.37 -11.84 -5.17
CA CYS A 26 1.35 -12.26 -6.18
C CYS A 26 1.47 -13.79 -6.21
N ASN A 27 0.46 -14.45 -6.77
CA ASN A 27 0.46 -15.88 -7.09
C ASN A 27 0.93 -16.10 -8.55
N ARG A 28 0.87 -17.35 -9.04
CA ARG A 28 1.26 -17.65 -10.44
C ARG A 28 0.44 -16.85 -11.47
N ALA A 29 -0.84 -16.61 -11.22
CA ALA A 29 -1.73 -15.89 -12.14
C ALA A 29 -1.43 -14.38 -12.19
N ASN A 30 -1.02 -13.78 -11.08
CA ASN A 30 -0.74 -12.34 -11.00
C ASN A 30 0.76 -12.00 -10.98
N LYS A 31 1.61 -12.96 -11.30
CA LYS A 31 3.08 -12.82 -11.23
C LYS A 31 3.57 -11.70 -12.16
N GLU A 32 2.99 -11.60 -13.35
CA GLU A 32 3.36 -10.58 -14.34
C GLU A 32 2.97 -9.17 -13.87
N LEU A 33 1.80 -9.02 -13.27
CA LEU A 33 1.38 -7.76 -12.65
C LEU A 33 2.34 -7.37 -11.51
N GLY A 34 2.70 -8.31 -10.64
CA GLY A 34 3.69 -8.04 -9.58
C GLY A 34 5.04 -7.58 -10.13
N LYS A 35 5.51 -8.17 -11.23
CA LYS A 35 6.74 -7.73 -11.93
C LYS A 35 6.59 -6.35 -12.54
N ALA A 36 5.48 -6.08 -13.24
CA ALA A 36 5.22 -4.79 -13.88
C ALA A 36 5.14 -3.64 -12.85
N LEU A 37 4.63 -3.93 -11.65
CA LEU A 37 4.59 -3.00 -10.53
C LEU A 37 5.92 -2.89 -9.77
N GLY A 38 6.93 -3.70 -10.11
CA GLY A 38 8.25 -3.67 -9.46
C GLY A 38 8.30 -4.35 -8.09
N ILE A 39 7.34 -5.21 -7.76
CA ILE A 39 7.26 -5.90 -6.46
C ILE A 39 8.34 -7.00 -6.39
N LYS A 40 9.39 -6.76 -5.61
CA LYS A 40 10.50 -7.72 -5.38
C LYS A 40 10.39 -8.50 -4.08
N VAL A 41 9.77 -7.89 -3.06
CA VAL A 41 9.64 -8.46 -1.71
C VAL A 41 8.21 -8.32 -1.21
N ALA A 42 7.78 -9.22 -0.33
CA ALA A 42 6.47 -9.13 0.31
C ALA A 42 6.63 -9.01 1.84
N PRO A 43 5.83 -8.16 2.52
CA PRO A 43 4.86 -7.24 1.95
C PRO A 43 5.51 -5.99 1.32
N THR A 44 4.90 -5.49 0.25
CA THR A 44 5.17 -4.19 -0.37
C THR A 44 3.86 -3.44 -0.47
N PHE A 45 3.87 -2.15 -0.15
CA PHE A 45 2.74 -1.26 -0.23
C PHE A 45 3.03 -0.16 -1.24
N HIS A 46 2.03 0.14 -2.06
CA HIS A 46 2.06 1.24 -3.01
C HIS A 46 0.89 2.16 -2.71
N VAL A 47 1.14 3.45 -2.70
CA VAL A 47 0.11 4.48 -2.55
C VAL A 47 -0.10 5.12 -3.90
N TYR A 48 -1.35 5.09 -4.35
CA TYR A 48 -1.76 5.66 -5.63
C TYR A 48 -2.69 6.84 -5.39
N ARG A 49 -2.47 7.91 -6.15
CA ARG A 49 -3.34 9.09 -6.18
C ARG A 49 -3.44 9.54 -7.64
N ASN A 50 -4.63 9.89 -8.11
CA ASN A 50 -4.86 10.30 -9.50
C ASN A 50 -4.30 9.34 -10.56
N LYS A 51 -4.36 8.02 -10.31
CA LYS A 51 -3.81 6.94 -11.16
C LYS A 51 -2.28 6.89 -11.23
N GLU A 52 -1.57 7.67 -10.44
CA GLU A 52 -0.12 7.66 -10.35
C GLU A 52 0.36 7.12 -9.00
N LYS A 53 1.50 6.43 -9.00
CA LYS A 53 2.14 5.96 -7.76
C LYS A 53 2.88 7.14 -7.13
N VAL A 54 2.39 7.60 -5.97
CA VAL A 54 2.97 8.74 -5.25
C VAL A 54 3.94 8.33 -4.16
N ALA A 55 3.80 7.10 -3.64
CA ALA A 55 4.69 6.59 -2.61
C ALA A 55 4.75 5.05 -2.62
N GLU A 56 5.81 4.49 -2.05
CA GLU A 56 5.94 3.05 -1.80
C GLU A 56 6.69 2.76 -0.50
N MET A 57 6.40 1.61 0.09
CA MET A 57 7.19 1.07 1.20
C MET A 57 7.28 -0.44 1.13
N THR A 58 8.40 -0.98 1.61
CA THR A 58 8.61 -2.42 1.77
C THR A 58 8.68 -2.80 3.24
N GLY A 59 8.22 -4.00 3.59
CA GLY A 59 8.23 -4.52 4.97
C GLY A 59 6.92 -4.24 5.72
N ALA A 60 6.86 -4.69 6.97
CA ALA A 60 5.60 -4.79 7.75
C ALA A 60 5.54 -3.83 8.95
N LYS A 61 6.16 -2.64 8.85
CA LYS A 61 6.15 -1.64 9.94
C LYS A 61 4.88 -0.79 9.87
N VAL A 62 3.99 -0.94 10.85
CA VAL A 62 2.69 -0.24 10.90
C VAL A 62 2.87 1.27 10.97
N GLU A 63 3.76 1.76 11.83
CA GLU A 63 4.02 3.20 12.00
C GLU A 63 4.44 3.86 10.69
N LYS A 64 5.31 3.18 9.91
CA LYS A 64 5.73 3.67 8.59
C LYS A 64 4.58 3.69 7.59
N LEU A 65 3.67 2.70 7.66
CA LEU A 65 2.51 2.64 6.78
C LEU A 65 1.53 3.78 7.07
N VAL A 66 1.26 4.05 8.36
CA VAL A 66 0.38 5.15 8.77
C VAL A 66 0.97 6.49 8.31
N ALA A 67 2.26 6.73 8.59
CA ALA A 67 2.94 7.94 8.13
C ALA A 67 2.85 8.11 6.60
N LEU A 68 3.12 7.04 5.85
CA LEU A 68 3.04 7.05 4.38
C LEU A 68 1.65 7.45 3.85
N ILE A 69 0.59 6.94 4.48
CA ILE A 69 -0.80 7.25 4.09
C ILE A 69 -1.12 8.71 4.42
N GLU A 70 -0.77 9.18 5.62
CA GLU A 70 -1.01 10.55 6.06
C GLU A 70 -0.23 11.57 5.20
N GLU A 71 1.02 11.28 4.85
CA GLU A 71 1.81 12.10 3.93
C GLU A 71 1.16 12.14 2.53
N ALA A 72 0.68 11.01 2.03
CA ALA A 72 0.03 10.94 0.72
C ALA A 72 -1.32 11.67 0.66
N LYS A 73 -2.05 11.76 1.79
CA LYS A 73 -3.26 12.60 1.90
C LYS A 73 -2.91 14.07 1.75
N GLN A 74 -1.84 14.52 2.39
CA GLN A 74 -1.41 15.92 2.43
C GLN A 74 -0.66 16.35 1.17
N ALA A 75 0.01 15.43 0.47
CA ALA A 75 0.76 15.73 -0.74
C ALA A 75 -0.18 16.23 -1.85
N ALA A 76 -0.16 17.54 -2.12
CA ALA A 76 -0.77 18.12 -3.32
C ALA A 76 -0.22 17.39 -4.57
N PRO A 77 -1.02 17.23 -5.64
CA PRO A 77 -0.49 16.72 -6.90
C PRO A 77 0.70 17.59 -7.29
N LYS A 78 1.88 16.98 -7.49
CA LYS A 78 2.99 17.68 -8.14
C LYS A 78 2.47 18.06 -9.53
N ALA A 79 2.28 19.36 -9.73
CA ALA A 79 1.89 19.98 -10.99
C ALA A 79 2.92 19.72 -12.09
#